data_AF-A0A8H3H2H6-F1
#
_entry.id   AF-A0A8H3H2H6-F1
#
_cell.length_a   1.000
_cell.length_b   1.000
_cell.length_c   1.000
_cell.angle_alpha   90.00
_cell.angle_beta   90.00
_cell.angle_gamma   90.00
#
_symmetry.space_group_name_H-M   'P 1'
#
loop_
_entity.id
_entity.type
_entity.pdbx_description
1 polymer ?
#
loop_
_entity_poly.entity_id
_entity_poly.type
_entity_poly.pdbx_seq_one_letter_code
_entity_poly.pdbx_strand_id
1 'polypeptide(L)'
;MYFQLQPPITMISLIDIWTFLKLSLFSLYRWIHPPIPIMVITRSRQPILLPQETLDYIFSLYVASLVHQLRYETMRDYRVRQKYFMRDLCRVARCSKLFHQVMTGCLRRTWASCSRKPSPPASGSDAGNTLTPSVWIITAEEGSLPLDFNLAPYKRLEIASINYHGSVEWSGSQQDFRRFRCIRAYPRSLRQLEILHSHTPEQEVVRLVSDCCPGLTELRLVRCTMFNDPECWYWRTHSSNRDHDYMQSYDLVTVVGYANRMAHLLSGLPWLEAIHIGHYLVSINAVFTHRMGEAHKRHHPITDKTGHGSETRVFNRLQFTAETKDDGPPVNWNAIRLADRELWAKPCPECEHQFRSPIEIAERLAAGILVAHSRSLKNVSFANFLSDRRIRPSCWVVGHEQRNTDLRVWTEDPSRPRSRILQEMVPVEDRWEPPRVIQ
;
A
#
# COMPACT_ATOMS: atom_id res chain seq x y z
N MET A 1 15.24 -27.81 -37.54
CA MET A 1 14.72 -28.21 -36.22
C MET A 1 14.15 -26.95 -35.56
N TYR A 2 12.83 -26.94 -35.40
CA TYR A 2 11.93 -26.03 -34.66
C TYR A 2 12.29 -24.55 -34.44
N PHE A 3 11.56 -23.70 -35.16
CA PHE A 3 11.22 -22.32 -34.78
C PHE A 3 10.29 -22.34 -33.56
N GLN A 4 10.58 -21.54 -32.53
CA GLN A 4 9.60 -21.10 -31.54
C GLN A 4 9.35 -19.59 -31.72
N LEU A 5 8.22 -19.29 -32.38
CA LEU A 5 7.61 -17.96 -32.43
C LEU A 5 6.99 -17.67 -31.07
N GLN A 6 7.45 -16.60 -30.41
CA GLN A 6 6.67 -15.97 -29.34
C GLN A 6 5.47 -15.24 -29.96
N PRO A 7 4.25 -15.35 -29.41
CA PRO A 7 3.13 -14.54 -29.87
C PRO A 7 3.36 -13.08 -29.46
N PRO A 8 3.06 -12.10 -30.33
CA PRO A 8 3.12 -10.71 -29.96
C PRO A 8 2.00 -10.43 -28.94
N ILE A 9 2.37 -9.79 -27.83
CA ILE A 9 1.43 -9.17 -26.91
C ILE A 9 0.78 -8.02 -27.68
N THR A 10 -0.42 -8.23 -28.19
CA THR A 10 -1.24 -7.17 -28.78
C THR A 10 -1.70 -6.25 -27.66
N MET A 11 -1.03 -5.10 -27.52
CA MET A 11 -1.56 -3.98 -26.74
C MET A 11 -2.84 -3.50 -27.41
N ILE A 12 -3.99 -3.80 -26.81
CA ILE A 12 -5.28 -3.28 -27.25
C ILE A 12 -5.25 -1.76 -27.11
N SER A 13 -5.38 -1.05 -28.23
CA SER A 13 -5.34 0.42 -28.25
C SER A 13 -6.62 0.97 -27.62
N LEU A 14 -6.53 2.15 -26.97
CA LEU A 14 -7.71 2.92 -26.52
C LEU A 14 -8.71 3.17 -27.67
N ILE A 15 -8.23 3.19 -28.91
CA ILE A 15 -9.05 3.28 -30.11
C ILE A 15 -9.90 2.01 -30.30
N ASP A 16 -9.34 0.83 -30.02
CA ASP A 16 -10.04 -0.46 -30.16
C ASP A 16 -11.13 -0.60 -29.10
N ILE A 17 -10.88 -0.13 -27.88
CA ILE A 17 -11.88 -0.08 -26.80
C ILE A 17 -13.03 0.87 -27.16
N TRP A 18 -12.72 2.05 -27.71
CA TRP A 18 -13.75 3.00 -28.13
C TRP A 18 -14.55 2.51 -29.35
N THR A 19 -13.88 1.80 -30.26
CA THR A 19 -14.51 1.16 -31.41
C THR A 19 -15.41 0.01 -30.96
N PHE A 20 -14.97 -0.78 -29.99
CA PHE A 20 -15.75 -1.84 -29.38
C PHE A 20 -16.94 -1.30 -28.59
N LEU A 21 -16.78 -0.22 -27.82
CA LEU A 21 -17.88 0.46 -27.13
C LEU A 21 -18.88 1.04 -28.13
N LYS A 22 -18.42 1.69 -29.20
CA LYS A 22 -19.29 2.16 -30.28
C LYS A 22 -20.02 1.02 -30.95
N LEU A 23 -19.35 -0.08 -31.26
CA LEU A 23 -19.94 -1.28 -31.89
C LEU A 23 -20.93 -1.97 -30.95
N SER A 24 -20.61 -2.07 -29.65
CA SER A 24 -21.47 -2.66 -28.64
C SER A 24 -22.71 -1.80 -28.38
N LEU A 25 -22.54 -0.48 -28.28
CA LEU A 25 -23.64 0.47 -28.18
C LEU A 25 -24.49 0.48 -29.45
N PHE A 26 -23.87 0.40 -30.62
CA PHE A 26 -24.56 0.33 -31.91
C PHE A 26 -25.33 -0.99 -32.09
N SER A 27 -24.76 -2.11 -31.65
CA SER A 27 -25.39 -3.43 -31.71
C SER A 27 -26.55 -3.53 -30.71
N LEU A 28 -26.37 -3.01 -29.49
CA LEU A 28 -27.43 -2.91 -28.49
C LEU A 28 -28.57 -2.00 -28.98
N TYR A 29 -28.23 -0.87 -29.60
CA TYR A 29 -29.19 0.04 -30.21
C TYR A 29 -29.98 -0.63 -31.35
N ARG A 30 -29.31 -1.34 -32.26
CA ARG A 30 -29.96 -2.10 -33.35
C ARG A 30 -30.83 -3.25 -32.85
N TRP A 31 -30.47 -3.85 -31.71
CA TRP A 31 -31.25 -4.92 -31.10
C TRP A 31 -32.53 -4.39 -30.46
N ILE A 32 -32.46 -3.24 -29.79
CA ILE A 32 -33.62 -2.58 -29.17
C ILE A 32 -34.53 -1.92 -30.23
N HIS A 33 -33.94 -1.45 -31.34
CA HIS A 33 -34.64 -0.79 -32.44
C HIS A 33 -34.34 -1.47 -33.78
N PRO A 34 -35.08 -2.52 -34.18
CA PRO A 34 -34.93 -3.12 -35.49
C PRO A 34 -35.20 -2.07 -36.59
N PRO A 35 -34.45 -2.08 -37.70
CA PRO A 35 -34.54 -1.05 -38.71
C PRO A 35 -35.92 -1.05 -39.38
N ILE A 36 -36.65 0.07 -39.23
CA ILE A 36 -37.87 0.36 -39.97
C ILE A 36 -37.49 0.70 -41.43
N PRO A 37 -38.22 0.23 -42.46
CA PRO A 37 -37.94 0.52 -43.86
C PRO A 37 -37.90 2.04 -44.12
N ILE A 38 -36.85 2.50 -44.78
CA ILE A 38 -36.53 3.92 -44.94
C ILE A 38 -37.44 4.55 -46.00
N MET A 39 -38.43 5.33 -45.58
CA MET A 39 -38.96 6.44 -46.39
C MET A 39 -38.23 7.73 -45.99
N VAL A 40 -37.62 8.39 -46.97
CA VAL A 40 -36.84 9.62 -46.81
C VAL A 40 -37.79 10.75 -46.38
N ILE A 41 -37.77 11.09 -45.09
CA ILE A 41 -38.38 12.30 -44.55
C ILE A 41 -37.27 13.09 -43.85
N THR A 42 -37.05 14.31 -44.33
CA THR A 42 -36.22 15.36 -43.71
C THR A 42 -36.88 15.87 -42.43
N ARG A 43 -36.91 15.04 -41.37
CA ARG A 43 -37.30 15.49 -40.02
C ARG A 43 -36.05 15.82 -39.22
N SER A 44 -36.10 16.94 -38.50
CA SER A 44 -35.09 17.26 -37.48
C SER A 44 -34.96 16.06 -36.57
N ARG A 45 -33.75 15.48 -36.48
CA ARG A 45 -33.50 14.34 -35.59
C ARG A 45 -33.60 14.86 -34.17
N GLN A 46 -34.79 14.78 -33.58
CA GLN A 46 -34.95 14.97 -32.15
C GLN A 46 -34.04 13.95 -31.46
N PRO A 47 -33.18 14.39 -30.53
CA PRO A 47 -32.33 13.47 -29.79
C PRO A 47 -33.22 12.52 -28.98
N ILE A 48 -33.06 11.22 -29.22
CA ILE A 48 -33.74 10.19 -28.42
C ILE A 48 -33.08 10.18 -27.05
N LEU A 49 -33.85 10.55 -26.02
CA LEU A 49 -33.42 10.43 -24.63
C LEU A 49 -33.48 8.96 -24.23
N LEU A 50 -32.33 8.40 -23.83
CA LEU A 50 -32.30 7.08 -23.22
C LEU A 50 -32.92 7.16 -21.82
N PRO A 51 -33.72 6.16 -21.40
CA PRO A 51 -34.18 6.03 -20.02
C PRO A 51 -33.00 6.05 -19.03
N GLN A 52 -33.23 6.60 -17.85
CA GLN A 52 -32.17 6.74 -16.84
C GLN A 52 -31.62 5.37 -16.41
N GLU A 53 -32.49 4.35 -16.32
CA GLU A 53 -32.11 2.97 -15.96
C GLU A 53 -31.14 2.37 -16.97
N THR A 54 -31.35 2.65 -18.26
CA THR A 54 -30.45 2.22 -19.33
C THR A 54 -29.09 2.91 -19.22
N LEU A 55 -29.08 4.22 -18.93
CA LEU A 55 -27.84 4.95 -18.69
C LEU A 55 -27.11 4.44 -17.43
N ASP A 56 -27.84 4.17 -16.35
CA ASP A 56 -27.33 3.57 -15.11
C ASP A 56 -26.66 2.23 -15.39
N TYR A 57 -27.29 1.37 -16.19
CA TYR A 57 -26.74 0.07 -16.57
C TYR A 57 -25.48 0.22 -17.43
N ILE A 58 -25.51 1.05 -18.48
CA ILE A 58 -24.37 1.29 -19.37
C ILE A 58 -23.18 1.84 -18.57
N PHE A 59 -23.39 2.84 -17.73
CA PHE A 59 -22.31 3.43 -16.94
C PHE A 59 -21.83 2.51 -15.82
N SER A 60 -22.71 1.69 -15.24
CA SER A 60 -22.28 0.65 -14.28
C SER A 60 -21.37 -0.38 -14.95
N LEU A 61 -21.70 -0.83 -16.17
CA LEU A 61 -20.83 -1.72 -16.95
C LEU A 61 -19.51 -1.04 -17.32
N TYR A 62 -19.55 0.23 -17.74
CA TYR A 62 -18.34 0.98 -18.07
C TYR A 62 -17.41 1.12 -16.86
N VAL A 63 -17.93 1.57 -15.72
CA VAL A 63 -17.15 1.67 -14.46
C VAL A 63 -16.64 0.30 -14.04
N ALA A 64 -17.48 -0.73 -14.08
CA ALA A 64 -17.07 -2.10 -13.74
C ALA A 64 -15.96 -2.62 -14.67
N SER A 65 -16.01 -2.31 -15.98
CA SER A 65 -14.98 -2.71 -16.94
C SER A 65 -13.64 -2.04 -16.67
N LEU A 66 -13.66 -0.75 -16.34
CA LEU A 66 -12.46 0.00 -15.95
C LEU A 66 -11.87 -0.54 -14.65
N VAL A 67 -12.72 -0.85 -13.67
CA VAL A 67 -12.30 -1.47 -12.41
C VAL A 67 -11.77 -2.89 -12.62
N HIS A 68 -12.39 -3.66 -13.52
CA HIS A 68 -11.95 -5.02 -13.82
C HIS A 68 -10.54 -5.05 -14.42
N GLN A 69 -10.19 -4.09 -15.26
CA GLN A 69 -8.81 -3.95 -15.78
C GLN A 69 -7.79 -3.74 -14.66
N LEU A 70 -8.19 -3.12 -13.54
CA LEU A 70 -7.32 -2.85 -12.39
C LEU A 70 -7.19 -4.06 -11.44
N ARG A 71 -8.08 -5.06 -11.51
CA ARG A 71 -8.08 -6.22 -10.59
C ARG A 71 -6.84 -7.11 -10.70
N TYR A 72 -6.09 -7.01 -11.79
CA TYR A 72 -4.89 -7.81 -12.04
C TYR A 72 -3.60 -7.06 -11.70
N GLU A 73 -3.70 -5.84 -11.17
CA GLU A 73 -2.56 -4.99 -10.85
C GLU A 73 -2.38 -4.87 -9.34
N THR A 74 -1.23 -4.38 -8.90
CA THR A 74 -0.97 -4.18 -7.47
C THR A 74 -1.72 -2.96 -6.94
N MET A 75 -1.95 -2.90 -5.63
CA MET A 75 -2.52 -1.71 -4.96
C MET A 75 -1.74 -0.41 -5.26
N ARG A 76 -0.43 -0.53 -5.49
CA ARG A 76 0.39 0.61 -5.86
C ARG A 76 0.07 1.09 -7.28
N ASP A 77 -0.06 0.16 -8.23
CA ASP A 77 -0.45 0.48 -9.61
C ASP A 77 -1.82 1.14 -9.63
N TYR A 78 -2.74 0.65 -8.80
CA TYR A 78 -4.05 1.23 -8.60
C TYR A 78 -3.99 2.73 -8.22
N ARG A 79 -3.16 3.13 -7.24
CA ARG A 79 -3.01 4.55 -6.87
C ARG A 79 -2.41 5.40 -7.98
N VAL A 80 -1.39 4.88 -8.65
CA VAL A 80 -0.75 5.58 -9.77
C VAL A 80 -1.77 5.80 -10.89
N ARG A 81 -2.63 4.80 -11.13
CA ARG A 81 -3.62 4.83 -12.20
C ARG A 81 -4.95 5.44 -11.82
N GLN A 82 -5.25 5.60 -10.54
CA GLN A 82 -6.46 6.25 -10.04
C GLN A 82 -6.64 7.62 -10.71
N LYS A 83 -5.57 8.39 -10.87
CA LYS A 83 -5.63 9.69 -11.55
C LYS A 83 -6.10 9.57 -13.01
N TYR A 84 -5.61 8.56 -13.74
CA TYR A 84 -6.01 8.32 -15.12
C TYR A 84 -7.46 7.82 -15.22
N PHE A 85 -7.82 6.87 -14.37
CA PHE A 85 -9.19 6.38 -14.21
C PHE A 85 -10.18 7.53 -13.93
N MET A 86 -9.89 8.35 -12.92
CA MET A 86 -10.73 9.49 -12.55
C MET A 86 -10.78 10.55 -13.67
N ARG A 87 -9.70 10.71 -14.44
CA ARG A 87 -9.70 11.60 -15.61
C ARG A 87 -10.68 11.10 -16.68
N ASP A 88 -10.71 9.80 -16.96
CA ASP A 88 -11.59 9.23 -17.98
C ASP A 88 -13.06 9.22 -17.54
N LEU A 89 -13.34 8.97 -16.26
CA LEU A 89 -14.66 9.18 -15.69
C LEU A 89 -15.10 10.65 -15.78
N CYS A 90 -14.22 11.59 -15.44
CA CYS A 90 -14.49 13.02 -15.52
C CYS A 90 -14.79 13.47 -16.95
N ARG A 91 -14.12 12.89 -17.97
CA ARG A 91 -14.39 13.21 -19.38
C ARG A 91 -15.83 12.90 -19.76
N VAL A 92 -16.32 11.70 -19.41
CA VAL A 92 -17.70 11.29 -19.68
C VAL A 92 -18.70 12.09 -18.85
N ALA A 93 -18.40 12.29 -17.56
CA ALA A 93 -19.25 13.07 -16.65
C ALA A 93 -19.44 14.53 -17.12
N ARG A 94 -18.45 15.13 -17.79
CA ARG A 94 -18.54 16.50 -18.31
C ARG A 94 -19.42 16.66 -19.55
N CYS A 95 -19.84 15.56 -20.18
CA CYS A 95 -20.68 15.64 -21.38
C CYS A 95 -22.11 16.16 -21.08
N SER A 96 -22.65 15.92 -19.88
CA SER A 96 -23.94 16.47 -19.45
C SER A 96 -24.13 16.38 -17.94
N LYS A 97 -25.06 17.18 -17.38
CA LYS A 97 -25.44 17.08 -15.96
C LYS A 97 -25.98 15.69 -15.59
N LEU A 98 -26.76 15.07 -16.47
CA LEU A 98 -27.28 13.72 -16.28
C LEU A 98 -26.16 12.68 -16.22
N PHE A 99 -25.18 12.76 -17.13
CA PHE A 99 -24.03 11.85 -17.14
C PHE A 99 -23.21 12.02 -15.87
N HIS A 100 -22.99 13.25 -15.42
CA HIS A 100 -22.33 13.50 -14.16
C HIS A 100 -23.04 12.83 -12.98
N GLN A 101 -24.36 12.98 -12.88
CA GLN A 101 -25.17 12.38 -11.81
C GLN A 101 -25.11 10.85 -11.85
N VAL A 102 -25.39 10.25 -13.00
CA VAL A 102 -25.42 8.78 -13.15
C VAL A 102 -24.02 8.18 -12.94
N MET A 103 -22.97 8.79 -13.52
CA MET A 103 -21.59 8.33 -13.34
C MET A 103 -21.15 8.41 -11.88
N THR A 104 -21.51 9.49 -11.18
CA THR A 104 -21.21 9.64 -9.75
C THR A 104 -21.94 8.58 -8.92
N GLY A 105 -23.20 8.28 -9.25
CA GLY A 105 -23.95 7.18 -8.63
C GLY A 105 -23.30 5.81 -8.85
N CYS A 106 -22.94 5.49 -10.09
CA CYS A 106 -22.24 4.26 -10.45
C CYS A 106 -20.89 4.12 -9.74
N LEU A 107 -20.12 5.21 -9.71
CA LEU A 107 -18.84 5.26 -9.02
C LEU A 107 -19.01 4.99 -7.52
N ARG A 108 -19.94 5.67 -6.83
CA ARG A 108 -20.19 5.48 -5.39
C ARG A 108 -20.64 4.05 -5.04
N ARG A 109 -21.34 3.37 -5.94
CA ARG A 109 -21.73 1.96 -5.77
C ARG A 109 -20.56 0.99 -5.89
N THR A 110 -19.49 1.38 -6.58
CA THR A 110 -18.33 0.52 -6.89
C THR A 110 -17.12 0.86 -6.03
N TRP A 111 -16.85 2.15 -5.82
CA TRP A 111 -15.71 2.69 -5.10
C TRP A 111 -16.19 3.72 -4.09
N ALA A 112 -15.98 3.42 -2.81
CA ALA A 112 -16.17 4.37 -1.73
C ALA A 112 -14.85 5.05 -1.35
N SER A 113 -14.80 6.37 -1.47
CA SER A 113 -13.71 7.20 -0.97
C SER A 113 -14.17 7.90 0.31
N CYS A 114 -13.64 7.48 1.44
CA CYS A 114 -13.94 8.04 2.76
C CYS A 114 -12.88 9.10 3.08
N SER A 115 -13.17 10.37 2.79
CA SER A 115 -12.27 11.49 3.04
C SER A 115 -12.92 12.51 3.99
N ARG A 116 -12.48 12.47 5.27
CA ARG A 116 -12.78 13.33 6.44
C ARG A 116 -14.23 13.46 6.96
N LYS A 117 -14.28 13.74 8.28
CA LYS A 117 -15.43 13.76 9.20
C LYS A 117 -16.67 14.46 8.62
N PRO A 118 -17.87 13.88 8.76
CA PRO A 118 -19.09 14.64 8.50
C PRO A 118 -19.04 15.92 9.34
N SER A 119 -19.35 17.06 8.72
CA SER A 119 -19.74 18.26 9.46
C SER A 119 -20.75 17.85 10.54
N PRO A 120 -20.75 18.46 11.75
CA PRO A 120 -21.76 18.15 12.75
C PRO A 120 -23.13 18.16 12.06
N PRO A 121 -23.91 17.08 12.21
CA PRO A 121 -25.13 16.92 11.45
C PRO A 121 -25.98 18.17 11.68
N ALA A 122 -26.34 18.85 10.60
CA ALA A 122 -27.53 19.70 10.64
C ALA A 122 -28.64 18.78 11.15
N SER A 123 -29.09 19.06 12.37
CA SER A 123 -30.09 18.32 13.10
C SER A 123 -31.24 17.93 12.17
N GLY A 124 -31.37 16.63 11.86
CA GLY A 124 -32.52 16.08 11.13
C GLY A 124 -32.26 15.20 9.91
N SER A 125 -31.01 14.87 9.55
CA SER A 125 -30.73 13.93 8.44
C SER A 125 -30.09 12.64 8.94
N ASP A 126 -30.91 11.62 9.20
CA ASP A 126 -30.53 10.21 9.39
C ASP A 126 -29.98 9.53 8.11
N ALA A 127 -29.43 10.31 7.17
CA ALA A 127 -28.57 9.78 6.11
C ALA A 127 -27.16 9.55 6.66
N GLY A 128 -27.04 8.75 7.72
CA GLY A 128 -25.75 8.27 8.19
C GLY A 128 -25.04 7.58 7.05
N ASN A 129 -23.77 7.95 6.80
CA ASN A 129 -22.83 7.45 5.79
C ASN A 129 -22.77 5.91 5.70
N THR A 130 -23.84 5.27 5.28
CA THR A 130 -23.94 3.82 5.12
C THR A 130 -23.39 3.52 3.75
N LEU A 131 -22.16 3.04 3.73
CA LEU A 131 -21.57 2.46 2.53
C LEU A 131 -22.54 1.42 1.95
N THR A 132 -22.69 1.42 0.63
CA THR A 132 -23.60 0.48 -0.03
C THR A 132 -23.02 -0.95 0.04
N PRO A 133 -23.84 -2.00 0.24
CA PRO A 133 -23.35 -3.39 0.25
C PRO A 133 -22.68 -3.84 -1.06
N SER A 134 -22.85 -3.06 -2.14
CA SER A 134 -22.29 -3.35 -3.47
C SER A 134 -20.87 -2.82 -3.69
N VAL A 135 -20.26 -2.14 -2.72
CA VAL A 135 -18.92 -1.55 -2.87
C VAL A 135 -17.85 -2.64 -3.09
N TRP A 136 -16.99 -2.42 -4.10
CA TRP A 136 -15.89 -3.31 -4.46
C TRP A 136 -14.54 -2.79 -3.95
N ILE A 137 -14.42 -1.46 -3.85
CA ILE A 137 -13.19 -0.80 -3.44
C ILE A 137 -13.46 0.25 -2.37
N ILE A 138 -12.68 0.23 -1.30
CA ILE A 138 -12.69 1.27 -0.26
C ILE A 138 -11.32 1.92 -0.18
N THR A 139 -11.28 3.24 -0.23
CA THR A 139 -10.12 4.06 0.14
C THR A 139 -10.52 4.96 1.30
N ALA A 140 -9.90 4.79 2.46
CA ALA A 140 -10.25 5.49 3.69
C ALA A 140 -9.05 6.30 4.21
N GLU A 141 -9.24 7.61 4.31
CA GLU A 141 -8.27 8.53 4.91
C GLU A 141 -8.32 8.45 6.44
N GLU A 142 -7.34 9.09 7.10
CA GLU A 142 -7.26 9.13 8.56
C GLU A 142 -8.56 9.65 9.19
N GLY A 143 -9.07 8.92 10.18
CA GLY A 143 -10.27 9.28 10.94
C GLY A 143 -11.56 9.28 10.13
N SER A 144 -11.55 8.73 8.90
CA SER A 144 -12.74 8.68 8.04
C SER A 144 -13.68 7.51 8.36
N LEU A 145 -13.13 6.43 8.93
CA LEU A 145 -13.89 5.30 9.45
C LEU A 145 -13.97 5.42 10.98
N PRO A 146 -15.12 5.08 11.59
CA PRO A 146 -15.21 4.91 13.04
C PRO A 146 -14.19 3.88 13.55
N LEU A 147 -13.82 3.98 14.82
CA LEU A 147 -13.07 2.90 15.48
C LEU A 147 -13.90 1.61 15.48
N ASP A 148 -13.22 0.47 15.43
CA ASP A 148 -13.81 -0.86 15.33
C ASP A 148 -14.82 -1.02 14.18
N PHE A 149 -14.57 -0.34 13.04
CA PHE A 149 -15.47 -0.43 11.90
C PHE A 149 -15.53 -1.86 11.35
N ASN A 150 -16.74 -2.30 10.99
CA ASN A 150 -16.98 -3.65 10.49
C ASN A 150 -17.10 -3.66 8.97
N LEU A 151 -16.09 -4.21 8.29
CA LEU A 151 -16.13 -4.36 6.84
C LEU A 151 -16.78 -5.68 6.37
N ALA A 152 -17.07 -6.62 7.27
CA ALA A 152 -17.68 -7.91 6.92
C ALA A 152 -19.01 -7.82 6.14
N PRO A 153 -19.90 -6.82 6.36
CA PRO A 153 -21.13 -6.68 5.59
C PRO A 153 -20.93 -6.40 4.09
N TYR A 154 -19.77 -5.88 3.68
CA TYR A 154 -19.47 -5.53 2.28
C TYR A 154 -19.01 -6.77 1.50
N LYS A 155 -19.93 -7.69 1.23
CA LYS A 155 -19.66 -9.01 0.62
C LYS A 155 -19.03 -8.98 -0.79
N ARG A 156 -19.00 -7.81 -1.45
CA ARG A 156 -18.38 -7.61 -2.76
C ARG A 156 -17.06 -6.84 -2.69
N LEU A 157 -16.63 -6.43 -1.50
CA LEU A 157 -15.40 -5.68 -1.29
C LEU A 157 -14.22 -6.60 -1.59
N GLU A 158 -13.46 -6.28 -2.62
CA GLU A 158 -12.26 -7.00 -3.04
C GLU A 158 -11.00 -6.23 -2.72
N ILE A 159 -11.07 -4.90 -2.65
CA ILE A 159 -9.92 -4.02 -2.49
C ILE A 159 -10.15 -3.03 -1.36
N ALA A 160 -9.20 -2.91 -0.44
CA ALA A 160 -9.25 -1.90 0.62
C ALA A 160 -7.88 -1.24 0.83
N SER A 161 -7.87 0.09 0.89
CA SER A 161 -6.73 0.89 1.34
C SER A 161 -7.18 1.78 2.49
N ILE A 162 -6.64 1.55 3.68
CA ILE A 162 -7.14 2.17 4.91
C ILE A 162 -5.98 2.82 5.66
N ASN A 163 -6.15 4.10 5.98
CA ASN A 163 -5.20 4.83 6.80
C ASN A 163 -5.46 4.56 8.30
N TYR A 164 -4.49 3.90 8.93
CA TYR A 164 -4.49 3.48 10.33
C TYR A 164 -3.78 4.47 11.24
N HIS A 165 -3.46 5.68 10.79
CA HIS A 165 -2.76 6.68 11.61
C HIS A 165 -3.53 7.00 12.90
N GLY A 166 -4.85 7.14 12.82
CA GLY A 166 -5.74 7.35 13.98
C GLY A 166 -5.97 6.13 14.87
N SER A 167 -5.16 5.07 14.75
CA SER A 167 -5.21 3.89 15.64
C SER A 167 -4.56 4.13 17.01
N VAL A 168 -3.96 5.30 17.22
CA VAL A 168 -3.33 5.65 18.50
C VAL A 168 -3.76 7.05 18.93
N GLU A 169 -3.98 7.22 20.22
CA GLU A 169 -4.28 8.50 20.85
C GLU A 169 -3.41 8.70 22.08
N TRP A 170 -2.95 9.92 22.29
CA TRP A 170 -2.19 10.26 23.47
C TRP A 170 -3.13 10.54 24.66
N SER A 171 -2.90 9.85 25.76
CA SER A 171 -3.61 10.06 27.02
C SER A 171 -2.77 10.96 27.93
N GLY A 172 -3.07 12.26 27.97
CA GLY A 172 -2.35 13.21 28.83
C GLY A 172 -2.39 12.87 30.32
N SER A 173 -3.45 12.21 30.80
CA SER A 173 -3.57 11.79 32.20
C SER A 173 -2.72 10.57 32.56
N GLN A 174 -2.55 9.63 31.61
CA GLN A 174 -1.77 8.40 31.83
C GLN A 174 -0.34 8.51 31.30
N GLN A 175 -0.04 9.57 30.55
CA GLN A 175 1.24 9.78 29.87
C GLN A 175 1.61 8.58 28.97
N ASP A 176 0.63 8.01 28.28
CA ASP A 176 0.80 6.86 27.40
C ASP A 176 -0.03 6.95 26.11
N PHE A 177 0.28 6.08 25.15
CA PHE A 177 -0.51 5.90 23.94
C PHE A 177 -1.57 4.82 24.15
N ARG A 178 -2.83 5.21 23.99
CA ARG A 178 -3.95 4.29 23.87
C ARG A 178 -4.04 3.79 22.44
N ARG A 179 -4.12 2.47 22.29
CA ARG A 179 -4.26 1.81 20.98
C ARG A 179 -5.72 1.47 20.73
N PHE A 180 -6.18 1.76 19.53
CA PHE A 180 -7.51 1.43 19.06
C PHE A 180 -7.40 0.61 17.78
N ARG A 181 -8.31 -0.35 17.65
CA ARG A 181 -8.45 -1.12 16.44
C ARG A 181 -9.29 -0.31 15.45
N CYS A 182 -8.75 -0.04 14.26
CA CYS A 182 -9.51 0.67 13.22
C CYS A 182 -10.60 -0.22 12.61
N ILE A 183 -10.27 -1.47 12.28
CA ILE A 183 -11.19 -2.43 11.66
C ILE A 183 -11.33 -3.66 12.54
N ARG A 184 -12.57 -4.06 12.86
CA ARG A 184 -12.81 -5.24 13.69
C ARG A 184 -12.97 -6.56 12.93
N ALA A 185 -13.37 -6.49 11.66
CA ALA A 185 -13.53 -7.66 10.80
C ALA A 185 -13.54 -7.24 9.32
N TYR A 186 -13.03 -8.12 8.47
CA TYR A 186 -13.00 -7.96 7.01
C TYR A 186 -13.92 -8.97 6.31
N PRO A 187 -14.39 -8.71 5.08
CA PRO A 187 -15.18 -9.66 4.32
C PRO A 187 -14.29 -10.72 3.66
N ARG A 188 -14.80 -11.95 3.53
CA ARG A 188 -14.10 -13.07 2.85
C ARG A 188 -13.81 -12.82 1.36
N SER A 189 -14.50 -11.85 0.76
CA SER A 189 -14.29 -11.41 -0.63
C SER A 189 -13.02 -10.60 -0.82
N LEU A 190 -12.40 -10.09 0.25
CA LEU A 190 -11.22 -9.23 0.15
C LEU A 190 -10.05 -10.00 -0.49
N ARG A 191 -9.38 -9.36 -1.45
CA ARG A 191 -8.24 -9.88 -2.21
C ARG A 191 -7.00 -9.02 -2.03
N GLN A 192 -7.17 -7.71 -1.96
CA GLN A 192 -6.06 -6.78 -1.81
C GLN A 192 -6.31 -5.85 -0.62
N LEU A 193 -5.34 -5.80 0.30
CA LEU A 193 -5.40 -4.94 1.47
C LEU A 193 -4.13 -4.11 1.60
N GLU A 194 -4.31 -2.80 1.72
CA GLU A 194 -3.26 -1.86 2.08
C GLU A 194 -3.62 -1.13 3.37
N ILE A 195 -2.73 -1.22 4.33
CA ILE A 195 -2.79 -0.52 5.61
C ILE A 195 -1.72 0.57 5.56
N LEU A 196 -2.13 1.82 5.75
CA LEU A 196 -1.22 2.97 5.71
C LEU A 196 -0.98 3.56 7.08
N HIS A 197 0.21 4.10 7.28
CA HIS A 197 0.57 4.91 8.44
C HIS A 197 0.22 4.24 9.77
N SER A 198 0.33 2.90 9.84
CA SER A 198 -0.03 2.19 11.06
C SER A 198 1.06 2.34 12.12
N HIS A 199 0.63 2.59 13.35
CA HIS A 199 1.42 2.45 14.57
C HIS A 199 1.20 1.09 15.25
N THR A 200 0.15 0.37 14.85
CA THR A 200 -0.20 -0.96 15.36
C THR A 200 0.89 -1.97 14.99
N PRO A 201 1.23 -2.92 15.89
CA PRO A 201 2.08 -4.05 15.54
C PRO A 201 1.50 -4.84 14.36
N GLU A 202 2.34 -5.16 13.38
CA GLU A 202 1.94 -5.88 12.15
C GLU A 202 1.21 -7.20 12.46
N GLN A 203 1.59 -7.86 13.56
CA GLN A 203 1.04 -9.14 13.97
C GLN A 203 -0.46 -9.07 14.26
N GLU A 204 -0.96 -7.95 14.81
CA GLU A 204 -2.38 -7.79 15.11
C GLU A 204 -3.21 -7.70 13.82
N VAL A 205 -2.70 -6.97 12.83
CA VAL A 205 -3.32 -6.84 11.52
C VAL A 205 -3.29 -8.18 10.79
N VAL A 206 -2.13 -8.84 10.74
CA VAL A 206 -1.97 -10.11 10.01
C VAL A 206 -2.87 -11.20 10.60
N ARG A 207 -3.00 -11.31 11.93
CA ARG A 207 -3.92 -12.26 12.58
C ARG A 207 -5.36 -12.02 12.16
N LEU A 208 -5.83 -10.78 12.27
CA LEU A 208 -7.20 -10.42 11.89
C LEU A 208 -7.49 -10.75 10.42
N VAL A 209 -6.55 -10.44 9.53
CA VAL A 209 -6.70 -10.67 8.10
C VAL A 209 -6.63 -12.16 7.76
N SER A 210 -5.78 -12.93 8.43
CA SER A 210 -5.71 -14.39 8.30
C SER A 210 -7.04 -15.05 8.68
N ASP A 211 -7.66 -14.60 9.77
CA ASP A 211 -8.94 -15.15 10.23
C ASP A 211 -10.12 -14.79 9.29
N CYS A 212 -10.09 -13.59 8.72
CA CYS A 212 -11.21 -13.06 7.93
C CYS A 212 -11.12 -13.33 6.42
N CYS A 213 -9.91 -13.38 5.86
CA CYS A 213 -9.65 -13.24 4.44
C CYS A 213 -8.70 -14.32 3.90
N PRO A 214 -9.08 -15.61 3.95
CA PRO A 214 -8.20 -16.69 3.51
C PRO A 214 -7.80 -16.56 2.03
N GLY A 215 -8.63 -15.94 1.20
CA GLY A 215 -8.37 -15.70 -0.24
C GLY A 215 -7.59 -14.43 -0.56
N LEU A 216 -6.95 -13.77 0.42
CA LEU A 216 -6.16 -12.56 0.17
C LEU A 216 -4.94 -12.88 -0.71
N THR A 217 -4.72 -12.09 -1.75
CA THR A 217 -3.60 -12.23 -2.70
C THR A 217 -2.54 -11.15 -2.54
N GLU A 218 -2.88 -9.97 -2.02
CA GLU A 218 -1.93 -8.89 -1.71
C GLU A 218 -2.17 -8.29 -0.33
N LEU A 219 -1.11 -8.19 0.48
CA LEU A 219 -1.09 -7.49 1.75
C LEU A 219 0.03 -6.46 1.79
N ARG A 220 -0.32 -5.20 2.06
CA ARG A 220 0.66 -4.13 2.24
C ARG A 220 0.53 -3.49 3.61
N LEU A 221 1.58 -3.59 4.41
CA LEU A 221 1.67 -3.05 5.76
C LEU A 221 2.62 -1.85 5.73
N VAL A 222 2.09 -0.67 5.44
CA VAL A 222 2.90 0.56 5.45
C VAL A 222 2.85 1.18 6.84
N ARG A 223 4.00 1.15 7.52
CA ARG A 223 4.17 1.76 8.84
C ARG A 223 4.15 3.27 8.75
N CYS A 224 3.66 3.94 9.79
CA CYS A 224 4.06 5.33 10.01
C CYS A 224 5.56 5.30 10.37
N THR A 225 6.36 6.21 9.81
CA THR A 225 7.80 6.29 10.06
C THR A 225 8.21 7.76 10.15
N MET A 226 9.37 8.04 10.75
CA MET A 226 9.91 9.40 10.76
C MET A 226 10.21 9.97 9.36
N PHE A 227 10.20 9.14 8.31
CA PHE A 227 10.50 9.55 6.94
C PHE A 227 9.26 9.91 6.12
N ASN A 228 8.16 9.16 6.30
CA ASN A 228 6.91 9.40 5.56
C ASN A 228 5.98 10.39 6.26
N ASP A 229 6.03 10.46 7.59
CA ASP A 229 5.26 11.40 8.42
C ASP A 229 6.09 11.90 9.62
N PRO A 230 7.06 12.81 9.37
CA PRO A 230 7.92 13.36 10.42
C PRO A 230 7.19 14.26 11.43
N GLU A 231 5.96 14.68 11.15
CA GLU A 231 5.17 15.57 12.02
C GLU A 231 4.30 14.78 13.01
N CYS A 232 4.11 13.48 12.78
CA CYS A 232 3.36 12.61 13.67
C CYS A 232 3.89 12.64 15.12
N TRP A 233 2.98 12.91 16.07
CA TRP A 233 3.31 13.03 17.49
C TRP A 233 3.81 11.74 18.14
N TYR A 234 3.49 10.58 17.55
CA TYR A 234 3.99 9.28 17.98
C TYR A 234 5.51 9.30 18.15
N TRP A 235 6.22 9.97 17.23
CA TRP A 235 7.68 10.04 17.25
C TRP A 235 8.28 10.84 18.41
N ARG A 236 7.49 11.64 19.13
CA ARG A 236 7.99 12.41 20.29
C ARG A 236 8.33 11.52 21.49
N THR A 237 7.66 10.37 21.61
CA THR A 237 7.85 9.42 22.73
C THR A 237 8.79 8.28 22.39
N HIS A 238 8.95 7.95 21.11
CA HIS A 238 9.84 6.89 20.62
C HIS A 238 11.26 7.43 20.54
N SER A 239 11.83 7.57 21.72
CA SER A 239 13.02 8.38 21.97
C SER A 239 14.27 7.55 22.23
N SER A 240 14.10 6.28 22.56
CA SER A 240 15.19 5.33 22.71
C SER A 240 15.43 4.56 21.42
N ASN A 241 16.66 4.06 21.24
CA ASN A 241 17.02 3.21 20.10
C ASN A 241 16.17 1.93 20.01
N ARG A 242 15.46 1.55 21.08
CA ARG A 242 14.61 0.35 21.14
C ARG A 242 13.16 0.60 20.71
N ASP A 243 12.78 1.86 20.55
CA ASP A 243 11.41 2.26 20.21
C ASP A 243 11.17 2.33 18.68
N HIS A 244 12.17 1.94 17.88
CA HIS A 244 12.09 1.91 16.42
C HIS A 244 12.00 0.47 15.92
N ASP A 245 10.98 -0.26 16.37
CA ASP A 245 10.65 -1.64 15.97
C ASP A 245 10.51 -1.86 14.44
N TYR A 246 10.26 -0.78 13.69
CA TYR A 246 10.23 -0.74 12.23
C TYR A 246 11.63 -0.62 11.58
N MET A 247 12.70 -0.45 12.36
CA MET A 247 14.10 -0.43 11.91
C MET A 247 14.88 -1.54 12.62
N GLN A 248 15.00 -2.69 11.95
CA GLN A 248 15.64 -3.87 12.52
C GLN A 248 17.05 -4.04 11.97
N SER A 249 17.99 -4.48 12.80
CA SER A 249 19.35 -4.74 12.35
C SER A 249 19.37 -5.80 11.24
N TYR A 250 20.28 -5.64 10.28
CA TYR A 250 20.56 -6.65 9.23
C TYR A 250 21.34 -7.85 9.77
N ASP A 251 21.62 -7.92 11.07
CA ASP A 251 22.28 -9.07 11.71
C ASP A 251 21.50 -10.36 11.44
N LEU A 252 22.23 -11.42 11.12
CA LEU A 252 21.67 -12.70 10.70
C LEU A 252 20.58 -13.22 11.65
N VAL A 253 20.86 -13.25 12.96
CA VAL A 253 19.92 -13.74 13.99
C VAL A 253 18.61 -12.93 14.01
N THR A 254 18.73 -11.60 13.87
CA THR A 254 17.58 -10.68 13.86
C THR A 254 16.71 -10.92 12.64
N VAL A 255 17.33 -10.97 11.46
CA VAL A 255 16.64 -11.18 10.18
C VAL A 255 15.95 -12.53 10.14
N VAL A 256 16.66 -13.61 10.49
CA VAL A 256 16.12 -14.98 10.49
C VAL A 256 14.96 -15.10 11.48
N GLY A 257 15.13 -14.56 12.69
CA GLY A 257 14.09 -14.60 13.73
C GLY A 257 12.85 -13.82 13.33
N TYR A 258 13.02 -12.62 12.76
CA TYR A 258 11.90 -11.81 12.28
C TYR A 258 11.16 -12.48 11.12
N ALA A 259 11.88 -12.94 10.10
CA ALA A 259 11.28 -13.52 8.91
C ALA A 259 10.49 -14.81 9.22
N ASN A 260 11.00 -15.68 10.10
CA ASN A 260 10.26 -16.87 10.53
C ASN A 260 8.99 -16.49 11.31
N ARG A 261 9.07 -15.55 12.27
CA ARG A 261 7.87 -15.08 13.00
C ARG A 261 6.81 -14.51 12.04
N MET A 262 7.24 -13.71 11.07
CA MET A 262 6.33 -13.17 10.06
C MET A 262 5.73 -14.28 9.19
N ALA A 263 6.54 -15.25 8.76
CA ALA A 263 6.08 -16.38 7.97
C ALA A 263 4.99 -17.21 8.68
N HIS A 264 5.17 -17.49 9.97
CA HIS A 264 4.16 -18.20 10.77
C HIS A 264 2.85 -17.42 10.85
N LEU A 265 2.91 -16.08 10.99
CA LEU A 265 1.70 -15.26 11.01
C LEU A 265 0.97 -15.29 9.66
N LEU A 266 1.71 -15.37 8.56
CA LEU A 266 1.16 -15.42 7.20
C LEU A 266 0.66 -16.82 6.80
N SER A 267 0.88 -17.85 7.61
CA SER A 267 0.45 -19.23 7.32
C SER A 267 -1.08 -19.35 7.10
N GLY A 268 -1.87 -18.46 7.69
CA GLY A 268 -3.32 -18.38 7.48
C GLY A 268 -3.76 -17.75 6.16
N LEU A 269 -2.81 -17.31 5.31
CA LEU A 269 -3.06 -16.68 4.02
C LEU A 269 -2.49 -17.53 2.87
N PRO A 270 -3.10 -18.70 2.57
CA PRO A 270 -2.54 -19.68 1.64
C PRO A 270 -2.49 -19.23 0.16
N TRP A 271 -3.16 -18.12 -0.16
CA TRP A 271 -3.22 -17.55 -1.52
C TRP A 271 -2.45 -16.24 -1.64
N LEU A 272 -1.68 -15.85 -0.61
CA LEU A 272 -0.93 -14.60 -0.61
C LEU A 272 0.19 -14.66 -1.66
N GLU A 273 0.10 -13.80 -2.67
CA GLU A 273 1.07 -13.73 -3.77
C GLU A 273 2.05 -12.57 -3.61
N ALA A 274 1.63 -11.49 -2.96
CA ALA A 274 2.45 -10.31 -2.75
C ALA A 274 2.34 -9.79 -1.32
N ILE A 275 3.50 -9.53 -0.69
CA ILE A 275 3.56 -8.86 0.60
C ILE A 275 4.47 -7.64 0.56
N HIS A 276 4.00 -6.56 1.18
CA HIS A 276 4.83 -5.42 1.54
C HIS A 276 4.90 -5.28 3.06
N ILE A 277 6.12 -5.30 3.58
CA ILE A 277 6.44 -5.18 4.99
C ILE A 277 7.02 -3.79 5.22
N GLY A 278 6.50 -3.08 6.22
CA GLY A 278 6.85 -1.67 6.48
C GLY A 278 8.12 -1.48 7.29
N HIS A 279 8.99 -2.51 7.33
CA HIS A 279 10.21 -2.52 8.12
C HIS A 279 11.43 -2.26 7.25
N TYR A 280 12.37 -1.49 7.78
CA TYR A 280 13.72 -1.36 7.25
C TYR A 280 14.59 -2.44 7.88
N LEU A 281 15.29 -3.22 7.06
CA LEU A 281 16.34 -4.14 7.53
C LEU A 281 17.67 -3.40 7.67
N VAL A 282 17.63 -2.29 8.39
CA VAL A 282 18.78 -1.56 8.88
C VAL A 282 18.40 -0.91 10.21
N SER A 283 19.34 -0.94 11.17
CA SER A 283 19.09 -0.38 12.49
C SER A 283 19.05 1.14 12.47
N ILE A 284 18.46 1.72 13.52
CA ILE A 284 18.42 3.17 13.73
C ILE A 284 19.81 3.82 13.75
N ASN A 285 20.88 3.05 14.00
CA ASN A 285 22.25 3.54 13.89
C ASN A 285 22.58 4.09 12.50
N ALA A 286 21.96 3.59 11.43
CA ALA A 286 22.18 4.17 10.09
C ALA A 286 21.63 5.60 9.96
N VAL A 287 20.55 5.94 10.69
CA VAL A 287 20.04 7.33 10.78
C VAL A 287 21.09 8.21 11.46
N PHE A 288 21.65 7.75 12.56
CA PHE A 288 22.70 8.47 13.29
C PHE A 288 23.97 8.64 12.46
N THR A 289 24.45 7.58 11.82
CA THR A 289 25.62 7.63 10.94
C THR A 289 25.40 8.60 9.78
N HIS A 290 24.21 8.58 9.15
CA HIS A 290 23.89 9.52 8.08
C HIS A 290 23.90 10.98 8.55
N ARG A 291 23.33 11.25 9.73
CA ARG A 291 23.19 12.63 10.22
C ARG A 291 24.47 13.20 10.81
N MET A 292 25.20 12.39 11.57
CA MET A 292 26.34 12.85 12.37
C MET A 292 27.69 12.56 11.71
N GLY A 293 27.76 11.60 10.79
CA GLY A 293 29.00 11.25 10.10
C GLY A 293 29.45 12.34 9.14
N GLU A 294 30.68 12.82 9.28
CA GLU A 294 31.24 13.88 8.44
C GLU A 294 31.28 13.53 6.95
N ALA A 295 31.47 12.25 6.61
CA ALA A 295 31.39 11.78 5.23
C ALA A 295 29.97 11.95 4.64
N HIS A 296 28.93 11.67 5.43
CA HIS A 296 27.53 11.78 5.00
C HIS A 296 27.05 13.23 4.91
N LYS A 297 27.46 14.09 5.85
CA LYS A 297 27.05 15.50 5.91
C LYS A 297 27.33 16.27 4.63
N ARG A 298 28.43 15.94 3.92
CA ARG A 298 28.79 16.57 2.64
C ARG A 298 27.75 16.31 1.53
N HIS A 299 26.92 15.29 1.69
CA HIS A 299 25.88 14.91 0.74
C HIS A 299 24.48 15.36 1.16
N HIS A 300 24.34 16.05 2.31
CA HIS A 300 23.04 16.53 2.76
C HIS A 300 22.51 17.62 1.81
N PRO A 301 21.25 17.55 1.38
CA PRO A 301 20.64 18.55 0.50
C PRO A 301 20.36 19.89 1.21
N ILE A 302 20.32 19.88 2.54
CA ILE A 302 20.19 21.03 3.41
C ILE A 302 21.22 20.89 4.54
N THR A 303 21.62 22.00 5.16
CA THR A 303 22.43 21.92 6.37
C THR A 303 21.62 21.30 7.50
N ASP A 304 21.97 20.08 7.92
CA ASP A 304 21.43 19.50 9.13
C ASP A 304 21.98 20.30 10.32
N LYS A 305 21.09 21.02 11.01
CA LYS A 305 21.47 21.88 12.15
C LYS A 305 21.80 21.07 13.41
N THR A 306 22.16 19.80 13.27
CA THR A 306 22.61 18.90 14.33
C THR A 306 24.04 19.22 14.76
N GLY A 307 24.22 20.35 15.45
CA GLY A 307 25.41 20.57 16.26
C GLY A 307 25.53 19.59 17.44
N HIS A 308 26.75 19.23 17.79
CA HIS A 308 27.16 18.89 19.16
C HIS A 308 27.96 20.09 19.66
N GLY A 309 27.25 21.13 20.11
CA GLY A 309 27.87 22.25 20.81
C GLY A 309 27.58 22.10 22.30
N SER A 310 28.62 22.16 23.10
CA SER A 310 28.62 22.20 24.57
C SER A 310 27.38 22.86 25.21
N GLU A 311 26.79 22.16 26.18
CA GLU A 311 25.86 22.62 27.23
C GLU A 311 24.53 23.29 26.87
N THR A 312 24.21 23.57 25.61
CA THR A 312 22.85 23.99 25.24
C THR A 312 22.32 23.18 24.07
N ARG A 313 21.29 22.39 24.41
CA ARG A 313 20.53 21.45 23.58
C ARG A 313 20.41 21.88 22.12
N VAL A 314 20.66 20.94 21.19
CA VAL A 314 20.54 21.18 19.75
C VAL A 314 19.23 20.62 19.22
N PHE A 315 18.47 21.48 18.55
CA PHE A 315 17.10 21.23 18.11
C PHE A 315 16.95 21.38 16.61
N ASN A 316 16.07 20.59 16.00
CA ASN A 316 15.59 20.85 14.66
C ASN A 316 14.27 21.65 14.68
N ARG A 317 13.90 22.22 13.53
CA ARG A 317 12.67 23.03 13.38
C ARG A 317 11.42 22.23 13.74
N LEU A 318 11.37 20.93 13.40
CA LEU A 318 10.23 20.07 13.70
C LEU A 318 10.02 19.90 15.22
N GLN A 319 11.09 19.65 15.99
CA GLN A 319 10.98 19.54 17.46
C GLN A 319 10.49 20.84 18.10
N PHE A 320 10.98 21.99 17.64
CA PHE A 320 10.52 23.29 18.13
C PHE A 320 9.06 23.57 17.76
N THR A 321 8.65 23.21 16.54
CA THR A 321 7.26 23.36 16.10
C THR A 321 6.32 22.43 16.87
N ALA A 322 6.79 21.23 17.21
CA ALA A 322 6.07 20.24 18.00
C ALA A 322 5.78 20.70 19.44
N GLU A 323 6.68 21.46 20.07
CA GLU A 323 6.48 21.98 21.44
C GLU A 323 5.33 23.02 21.52
N THR A 324 5.09 23.77 20.45
CA THR A 324 4.34 25.03 20.52
C THR A 324 2.87 24.92 20.12
N LYS A 325 2.37 23.75 19.71
CA LYS A 325 1.14 23.69 18.88
C LYS A 325 0.04 22.71 19.28
N ASP A 326 0.21 21.79 20.23
CA ASP A 326 -0.81 20.76 20.45
C ASP A 326 -0.80 20.06 21.82
N ASP A 327 -1.89 19.36 22.12
CA ASP A 327 -2.09 18.50 23.30
C ASP A 327 -1.35 17.14 23.18
N GLY A 328 -0.34 17.05 22.33
CA GLY A 328 0.46 15.84 22.13
C GLY A 328 1.38 15.52 23.31
N PRO A 329 2.06 14.37 23.27
CA PRO A 329 3.09 14.04 24.25
C PRO A 329 4.18 15.11 24.32
N PRO A 330 4.78 15.31 25.52
CA PRO A 330 5.89 16.22 25.68
C PRO A 330 7.07 15.78 24.81
N VAL A 331 7.79 16.75 24.26
CA VAL A 331 8.98 16.47 23.44
C VAL A 331 10.12 16.02 24.36
N ASN A 332 10.59 14.79 24.19
CA ASN A 332 11.82 14.35 24.84
C ASN A 332 13.04 14.95 24.11
N TRP A 333 13.67 15.94 24.73
CA TRP A 333 14.82 16.65 24.17
C TRP A 333 16.11 15.83 24.10
N ASN A 334 16.16 14.69 24.78
CA ASN A 334 17.29 13.76 24.77
C ASN A 334 17.10 12.62 23.76
N ALA A 335 15.96 12.58 23.07
CA ALA A 335 15.58 11.56 22.10
C ALA A 335 16.38 11.60 20.80
N ILE A 336 16.19 10.55 19.99
CA ILE A 336 16.54 10.58 18.57
C ILE A 336 15.96 11.85 17.95
N ARG A 337 16.84 12.66 17.38
CA ARG A 337 16.44 13.90 16.73
C ARG A 337 15.59 13.53 15.52
N LEU A 338 14.42 14.15 15.38
CA LEU A 338 13.75 14.19 14.08
C LEU A 338 14.61 14.99 13.11
N ALA A 339 14.43 14.81 11.82
CA ALA A 339 15.09 15.62 10.80
C ALA A 339 14.06 16.14 9.82
N ASP A 340 14.32 17.32 9.25
CA ASP A 340 13.46 17.89 8.23
C ASP A 340 13.34 16.90 7.07
N ARG A 341 12.14 16.80 6.48
CA ARG A 341 11.87 15.84 5.39
C ARG A 341 12.82 16.05 4.21
N GLU A 342 13.21 17.29 4.00
CA GLU A 342 14.16 17.74 2.98
C GLU A 342 15.52 17.07 3.14
N LEU A 343 15.97 16.77 4.37
CA LEU A 343 17.24 16.08 4.61
C LEU A 343 17.30 14.73 3.90
N TRP A 344 16.16 14.03 3.88
CA TRP A 344 16.01 12.71 3.26
C TRP A 344 15.64 12.77 1.78
N ALA A 345 15.47 13.96 1.20
CA ALA A 345 14.87 14.13 -0.12
C ALA A 345 15.62 13.41 -1.25
N LYS A 346 16.93 13.20 -1.11
CA LYS A 346 17.79 12.53 -2.08
C LYS A 346 18.52 11.33 -1.47
N PRO A 347 18.81 10.29 -2.26
CA PRO A 347 19.71 9.21 -1.83
C PRO A 347 21.09 9.77 -1.47
N CYS A 348 21.74 9.16 -0.48
CA CYS A 348 23.06 9.56 -0.03
C CYS A 348 24.08 8.56 -0.61
N PRO A 349 25.06 8.99 -1.42
CA PRO A 349 26.07 8.09 -1.97
C PRO A 349 26.85 7.31 -0.90
N GLU A 350 27.11 7.94 0.25
CA GLU A 350 27.82 7.28 1.35
C GLU A 350 26.94 6.24 2.06
N CYS A 351 25.63 6.49 2.21
CA CYS A 351 24.70 5.46 2.69
C CYS A 351 24.64 4.29 1.73
N GLU A 352 24.66 4.57 0.43
CA GLU A 352 24.67 3.55 -0.60
C GLU A 352 25.93 2.68 -0.51
N HIS A 353 27.10 3.32 -0.38
CA HIS A 353 28.37 2.64 -0.23
C HIS A 353 28.40 1.76 1.02
N GLN A 354 27.96 2.30 2.16
CA GLN A 354 28.07 1.65 3.46
C GLN A 354 26.99 0.58 3.69
N PHE A 355 25.75 0.81 3.25
CA PHE A 355 24.61 0.00 3.68
C PHE A 355 23.96 -0.82 2.56
N ARG A 356 24.26 -0.60 1.27
CA ARG A 356 23.60 -1.35 0.17
C ARG A 356 23.75 -2.86 0.32
N SER A 357 24.99 -3.34 0.38
CA SER A 357 25.27 -4.78 0.46
C SER A 357 24.60 -5.46 1.67
N PRO A 358 24.78 -4.98 2.92
CA PRO A 358 24.16 -5.64 4.07
C PRO A 358 22.62 -5.59 4.04
N ILE A 359 22.02 -4.48 3.57
CA ILE A 359 20.55 -4.39 3.42
C ILE A 359 20.06 -5.39 2.38
N GLU A 360 20.67 -5.43 1.19
CA GLU A 360 20.26 -6.35 0.12
C GLU A 360 20.37 -7.81 0.56
N ILE A 361 21.44 -8.19 1.27
CA ILE A 361 21.62 -9.55 1.81
C ILE A 361 20.52 -9.87 2.82
N ALA A 362 20.23 -8.96 3.74
CA ALA A 362 19.19 -9.15 4.76
C ALA A 362 17.80 -9.28 4.15
N GLU A 363 17.45 -8.42 3.19
CA GLU A 363 16.15 -8.46 2.51
C GLU A 363 15.97 -9.74 1.69
N ARG A 364 17.02 -10.17 0.98
CA ARG A 364 17.00 -11.44 0.23
C ARG A 364 16.82 -12.63 1.15
N LEU A 365 17.55 -12.67 2.27
CA LEU A 365 17.42 -13.73 3.26
C LEU A 365 16.01 -13.76 3.86
N ALA A 366 15.48 -12.60 4.26
CA ALA A 366 14.12 -12.50 4.79
C ALA A 366 13.08 -12.97 3.76
N ALA A 367 13.18 -12.51 2.52
CA ALA A 367 12.31 -12.91 1.42
C ALA A 367 12.41 -14.42 1.11
N GLY A 368 13.62 -14.97 1.15
CA GLY A 368 13.89 -16.41 1.00
C GLY A 368 13.22 -17.25 2.09
N ILE A 369 13.29 -16.83 3.35
CA ILE A 369 12.59 -17.50 4.46
C ILE A 369 11.07 -17.41 4.27
N LEU A 370 10.53 -16.25 3.90
CA LEU A 370 9.10 -16.09 3.68
C LEU A 370 8.56 -17.02 2.58
N VAL A 371 9.27 -17.14 1.45
CA VAL A 371 8.87 -18.02 0.34
C VAL A 371 9.11 -19.51 0.65
N ALA A 372 10.05 -19.84 1.54
CA ALA A 372 10.23 -21.21 2.01
C ALA A 372 9.00 -21.72 2.78
N HIS A 373 8.33 -20.83 3.52
CA HIS A 373 7.09 -21.12 4.24
C HIS A 373 5.83 -21.03 3.36
N SER A 374 5.81 -20.14 2.36
CA SER A 374 4.62 -19.90 1.54
C SER A 374 4.88 -20.14 0.05
N ARG A 375 4.19 -21.15 -0.50
CA ARG A 375 4.32 -21.53 -1.91
C ARG A 375 3.64 -20.58 -2.89
N SER A 376 2.65 -19.82 -2.45
CA SER A 376 1.91 -18.87 -3.29
C SER A 376 2.66 -17.56 -3.50
N LEU A 377 3.63 -17.25 -2.63
CA LEU A 377 4.32 -15.98 -2.60
C LEU A 377 5.22 -15.81 -3.83
N LYS A 378 5.02 -14.71 -4.56
CA LYS A 378 5.75 -14.35 -5.79
C LYS A 378 6.52 -13.04 -5.63
N ASN A 379 6.04 -12.15 -4.77
CA ASN A 379 6.63 -10.84 -4.55
C ASN A 379 6.75 -10.50 -3.06
N VAL A 380 7.94 -10.08 -2.64
CA VAL A 380 8.21 -9.57 -1.30
C VAL A 380 8.83 -8.19 -1.41
N SER A 381 8.39 -7.26 -0.57
CA SER A 381 8.92 -5.90 -0.55
C SER A 381 9.07 -5.38 0.87
N PHE A 382 10.10 -4.57 1.09
CA PHE A 382 10.41 -3.97 2.40
C PHE A 382 10.45 -2.45 2.30
N ALA A 383 10.47 -1.75 3.43
CA ALA A 383 10.79 -0.33 3.43
C ALA A 383 12.30 -0.17 3.14
N ASN A 384 12.66 0.71 2.20
CA ASN A 384 14.03 0.81 1.72
C ASN A 384 14.70 2.12 2.15
N PHE A 385 15.68 1.99 3.04
CA PHE A 385 16.47 3.09 3.60
C PHE A 385 17.40 3.75 2.57
N LEU A 386 17.62 3.16 1.41
CA LEU A 386 18.44 3.75 0.36
C LEU A 386 17.62 4.51 -0.68
N SER A 387 16.30 4.35 -0.64
CA SER A 387 15.39 4.99 -1.58
C SER A 387 15.22 6.50 -1.37
N ASP A 388 14.70 7.17 -2.40
CA ASP A 388 14.29 8.58 -2.34
C ASP A 388 13.34 8.82 -1.17
N ARG A 389 13.63 9.82 -0.34
CA ARG A 389 12.87 10.13 0.89
C ARG A 389 12.78 8.97 1.87
N ARG A 390 13.47 7.85 1.62
CA ARG A 390 13.39 6.60 2.39
C ARG A 390 12.00 5.94 2.36
N ILE A 391 11.10 6.35 1.45
CA ILE A 391 9.69 5.91 1.46
C ILE A 391 9.34 4.92 0.35
N ARG A 392 10.18 4.78 -0.67
CA ARG A 392 9.90 3.86 -1.77
C ARG A 392 10.34 2.46 -1.36
N PRO A 393 9.53 1.42 -1.57
CA PRO A 393 9.91 0.07 -1.17
C PRO A 393 11.01 -0.51 -2.06
N SER A 394 11.81 -1.42 -1.50
CA SER A 394 12.58 -2.43 -2.23
C SER A 394 11.63 -3.54 -2.69
N CYS A 395 11.93 -4.22 -3.79
CA CYS A 395 11.08 -5.28 -4.32
C CYS A 395 11.92 -6.47 -4.75
N TRP A 396 11.46 -7.67 -4.42
CA TRP A 396 12.08 -8.94 -4.75
C TRP A 396 11.04 -9.86 -5.38
N VAL A 397 11.31 -10.33 -6.59
CA VAL A 397 10.60 -11.47 -7.16
C VAL A 397 11.18 -12.72 -6.52
N VAL A 398 10.31 -13.60 -6.04
CA VAL A 398 10.70 -14.80 -5.31
C VAL A 398 10.07 -16.04 -5.90
N GLY A 399 10.70 -17.18 -5.62
CA GLY A 399 10.11 -18.48 -5.86
C GLY A 399 10.91 -19.58 -5.17
N HIS A 400 10.46 -20.81 -5.33
CA HIS A 400 11.13 -21.97 -4.78
C HIS A 400 11.25 -23.08 -5.84
N GLU A 401 12.26 -23.92 -5.66
CA GLU A 401 12.50 -25.15 -6.38
C GLU A 401 12.66 -26.25 -5.33
N GLN A 402 11.72 -27.20 -5.32
CA GLN A 402 11.79 -28.35 -4.43
C GLN A 402 12.22 -29.57 -5.24
N ARG A 403 13.36 -30.17 -4.86
CA ARG A 403 13.82 -31.45 -5.40
C ARG A 403 14.04 -32.42 -4.23
N ASN A 404 13.18 -33.43 -4.11
CA ASN A 404 13.17 -34.34 -2.97
C ASN A 404 13.01 -33.58 -1.64
N THR A 405 13.95 -33.76 -0.71
CA THR A 405 14.04 -33.07 0.59
C THR A 405 14.68 -31.68 0.50
N ASP A 406 15.32 -31.36 -0.63
CA ASP A 406 16.11 -30.14 -0.76
C ASP A 406 15.20 -29.01 -1.23
N LEU A 407 15.06 -27.99 -0.38
CA LEU A 407 14.37 -26.75 -0.71
C LEU A 407 15.39 -25.70 -1.12
N ARG A 408 15.28 -25.22 -2.34
CA ARG A 408 16.00 -24.03 -2.81
C ARG A 408 15.00 -22.92 -3.03
N VAL A 409 15.32 -21.74 -2.54
CA VAL A 409 14.56 -20.53 -2.81
C VAL A 409 15.39 -19.62 -3.69
N TRP A 410 14.75 -18.81 -4.52
CA TRP A 410 15.44 -17.81 -5.28
C TRP A 410 14.83 -16.44 -5.07
N THR A 411 15.68 -15.43 -5.14
CA THR A 411 15.31 -14.02 -5.08
C THR A 411 15.93 -13.27 -6.26
N GLU A 412 15.16 -12.37 -6.86
CA GLU A 412 15.58 -11.61 -8.03
C GLU A 412 15.09 -10.16 -7.91
N ASP A 413 15.98 -9.20 -8.13
CA ASP A 413 15.59 -7.80 -8.23
C ASP A 413 14.98 -7.55 -9.62
N PRO A 414 13.70 -7.13 -9.71
CA PRO A 414 13.05 -6.91 -11.01
C PRO A 414 13.69 -5.78 -11.82
N SER A 415 14.44 -4.87 -11.19
CA SER A 415 15.20 -3.83 -11.89
C SER A 415 16.56 -4.33 -12.40
N ARG A 416 17.02 -5.50 -11.93
CA ARG A 416 18.26 -6.17 -12.34
C ARG A 416 17.98 -7.65 -12.66
N PRO A 417 17.42 -7.98 -13.85
CA PRO A 417 16.95 -9.34 -14.20
C PRO A 417 18.02 -10.45 -14.27
N ARG A 418 19.28 -10.12 -14.01
CA ARG A 418 20.41 -11.08 -13.90
C ARG A 418 20.93 -11.22 -12.48
N SER A 419 20.20 -10.68 -11.51
CA SER A 419 20.59 -10.67 -10.10
C SER A 419 20.07 -11.88 -9.33
N ARG A 420 19.46 -12.87 -9.99
CA ARG A 420 18.88 -14.04 -9.35
C ARG A 420 19.91 -14.76 -8.51
N ILE A 421 19.62 -14.92 -7.21
CA ILE A 421 20.41 -15.74 -6.29
C ILE A 421 19.56 -16.91 -5.84
N LEU A 422 20.12 -18.11 -5.95
CA LEU A 422 19.59 -19.33 -5.35
C LEU A 422 20.19 -19.48 -3.94
N GLN A 423 19.33 -19.77 -2.98
CA GLN A 423 19.69 -20.03 -1.60
C GLN A 423 19.09 -21.37 -1.18
N GLU A 424 19.93 -22.25 -0.65
CA GLU A 424 19.48 -23.47 -0.02
C GLU A 424 18.88 -23.16 1.35
N MET A 425 17.79 -23.84 1.70
CA MET A 425 17.09 -23.67 2.97
C MET A 425 17.00 -25.02 3.68
N VAL A 426 17.38 -25.04 4.95
CA VAL A 426 17.33 -26.23 5.80
C VAL A 426 16.20 -26.04 6.81
N PRO A 427 15.31 -27.04 6.98
CA PRO A 427 14.31 -26.98 8.03
C PRO A 427 14.98 -27.22 9.38
N VAL A 428 14.71 -26.35 10.34
CA VAL A 428 15.14 -26.45 11.74
C VAL A 428 13.90 -26.35 12.61
N GLU A 429 13.38 -27.50 13.04
CA GLU A 429 12.08 -27.60 13.73
C GLU A 429 10.94 -27.01 12.86
N ASP A 430 10.29 -25.93 13.31
CA ASP A 430 9.26 -25.20 12.58
C ASP A 430 9.81 -24.04 11.75
N ARG A 431 11.13 -23.86 11.68
CA ARG A 431 11.78 -22.70 11.04
C ARG A 431 12.57 -23.10 9.80
N TRP A 432 12.80 -22.11 8.94
CA TRP A 432 13.75 -22.22 7.83
C TRP A 432 14.98 -21.34 8.09
N GLU A 433 16.16 -21.92 7.90
CA GLU A 433 17.44 -21.25 8.07
C GLU A 433 18.36 -21.58 6.88
N PRO A 434 19.30 -20.68 6.51
CA PRO A 434 20.36 -21.03 5.58
C PRO A 434 21.27 -22.11 6.21
N PRO A 435 21.93 -22.97 5.42
CA PRO A 435 22.91 -23.92 5.92
C PRO A 435 23.95 -23.19 6.78
N ARG A 436 24.21 -23.71 7.99
CA ARG A 436 25.29 -23.16 8.83
C ARG A 436 26.59 -23.36 8.06
N VAL A 437 27.23 -22.26 7.68
CA VAL A 437 28.64 -22.32 7.28
C VAL A 437 29.37 -22.74 8.55
N ILE A 438 29.85 -23.98 8.59
CA ILE A 438 30.78 -24.42 9.62
C ILE A 438 32.00 -23.51 9.44
N GLN A 439 32.14 -22.53 10.33
CA GLN A 439 33.29 -21.62 10.36
C GLN A 439 34.51 -22.32 10.94
#